data_AF-A0A8K0JQH1-F1
#
_entry.id   AF-A0A8K0JQH1-F1
#
_cell.length_a   1.000
_cell.length_b   1.000
_cell.length_c   1.000
_cell.angle_alpha   90.00
_cell.angle_beta   90.00
_cell.angle_gamma   90.00
#
_symmetry.space_group_name_H-M   'P 1'
#
loop_
_entity.id
_entity.type
_entity.pdbx_description
1 polymer ?
#
loop_
_entity_poly.entity_id
_entity_poly.type
_entity_poly.pdbx_seq_one_letter_code
_entity_poly.pdbx_strand_id
1 'polypeptide(L)'
;MQTPRLAKALPRATLACRPSAILTNAQTRRVSPIATFSPSAARTQLQARRWYSGPVLDDLNAKTADRPRGLRISHLFGALALMGMFVTTYGLLEWYFAFSTWPPEVRDDLKRAIKARNRGDIGGSEKLFQSAIDKARSLPLPTLGQDPLLKLTGLYITLAAMHESAGQPRKAFRTLQTGLGIIDRYSDSASDPTSTSTTARRSSPDPGAASEADEDTYVLTPKDQTRAIAISQKLGSLALQASEPGQITRPYTPGTSSSSGGQRTAIDREWEGLAEKYLVRALEGMISLGAPRELVSATPSKTNSEATKVVGRDFIFPDEQDSPSEKEQDKGDREISGESIAKVTRKSMGLTMESLADLYARQGNFERANPLYVQAVSTLLPPDTPEKKSVVSVADRCQEHQLINTLSSSLLNPPTSKNITASKAWSLRSLQLADRALEEEASETKGSGAVKSICERARIVAEFNMGALLEMEKDVPGAIKYMKQSVAHAKAAGFREGVREGGGALERLSLMKRS
;
A
#
# COMPACT_ATOMS: atom_id res chain seq x y z
N MET A 1 -28.25 49.07 60.84
CA MET A 1 -28.63 48.80 59.44
C MET A 1 -27.37 48.48 58.64
N GLN A 2 -27.22 47.22 58.30
CA GLN A 2 -26.10 46.64 57.56
C GLN A 2 -26.23 46.97 56.06
N THR A 3 -25.15 47.40 55.41
CA THR A 3 -24.89 47.12 53.99
C THR A 3 -23.37 46.97 53.79
N PRO A 4 -22.87 45.81 53.32
CA PRO A 4 -21.47 45.66 52.96
C PRO A 4 -21.25 46.02 51.48
N ARG A 5 -20.17 46.75 51.20
CA ARG A 5 -19.73 47.08 49.83
C ARG A 5 -19.16 45.85 49.14
N LEU A 6 -19.72 45.55 47.97
CA LEU A 6 -19.32 44.52 47.01
C LEU A 6 -17.82 44.57 46.66
N ALA A 7 -17.13 43.47 46.92
CA ALA A 7 -15.85 43.15 46.30
C ALA A 7 -16.09 42.78 44.83
N LYS A 8 -15.41 43.47 43.91
CA LYS A 8 -15.35 43.10 42.49
C LYS A 8 -14.57 41.79 42.35
N ALA A 9 -15.27 40.71 42.03
CA ALA A 9 -14.66 39.46 41.59
C ALA A 9 -14.04 39.65 40.19
N LEU A 10 -12.74 39.42 40.10
CA LEU A 10 -12.04 39.22 38.83
C LEU A 10 -12.56 37.94 38.16
N PRO A 11 -12.77 37.90 36.84
CA PRO A 11 -13.19 36.69 36.16
C PRO A 11 -12.04 35.65 36.23
N ARG A 12 -12.32 34.50 36.86
CA ARG A 12 -11.55 33.27 36.69
C ARG A 12 -11.57 32.92 35.20
N ALA A 13 -10.50 33.21 34.49
CA ALA A 13 -10.24 32.63 33.18
C ALA A 13 -10.04 31.12 33.38
N THR A 14 -11.09 30.35 33.13
CA THR A 14 -10.98 28.91 32.94
C THR A 14 -10.19 28.69 31.65
N LEU A 15 -8.88 28.48 31.79
CA LEU A 15 -8.03 27.87 30.78
C LEU A 15 -8.56 26.45 30.54
N ALA A 16 -9.54 26.32 29.64
CA ALA A 16 -9.92 25.04 29.11
C ALA A 16 -8.71 24.48 28.36
N CYS A 17 -8.07 23.46 28.92
CA CYS A 17 -7.07 22.65 28.22
C CYS A 17 -7.69 22.17 26.90
N ARG A 18 -7.29 22.78 25.78
CA ARG A 18 -7.51 22.17 24.47
C ARG A 18 -6.63 20.93 24.43
N PRO A 19 -7.17 19.73 24.15
CA PRO A 19 -6.34 18.55 23.99
C PRO A 19 -5.33 18.80 22.87
N SER A 20 -4.06 18.52 23.18
CA SER A 20 -2.96 18.68 22.25
C SER A 20 -3.21 17.88 20.98
N ALA A 21 -2.93 18.52 19.85
CA ALA A 21 -2.75 17.87 18.57
C ALA A 21 -1.78 16.70 18.74
N ILE A 22 -2.26 15.46 18.56
CA ILE A 22 -1.41 14.26 18.45
C ILE A 22 -0.97 14.17 16.99
N LEU A 23 0.26 13.76 16.68
CA LEU A 23 0.67 13.57 15.28
C LEU A 23 0.14 12.20 14.84
N THR A 24 -0.77 12.16 13.87
CA THR A 24 -1.05 10.90 13.16
C THR A 24 -0.35 10.91 11.81
N ASN A 25 -0.13 9.70 11.30
CA ASN A 25 0.69 9.47 10.14
C ASN A 25 0.05 10.06 8.87
N ALA A 26 0.56 11.19 8.41
CA ALA A 26 0.25 11.71 7.11
C ALA A 26 0.92 10.87 6.02
N GLN A 27 0.08 10.22 5.21
CA GLN A 27 0.34 9.62 3.91
C GLN A 27 1.20 8.35 3.88
N THR A 28 0.52 7.21 3.95
CA THR A 28 0.86 6.04 3.12
C THR A 28 0.39 6.33 1.69
N ARG A 29 1.24 6.89 0.81
CA ARG A 29 1.05 6.64 -0.64
C ARG A 29 2.28 6.91 -1.51
N ARG A 30 2.42 5.96 -2.45
CA ARG A 30 3.24 5.91 -3.67
C ARG A 30 4.72 5.57 -3.50
N VAL A 31 5.00 4.26 -3.51
CA VAL A 31 6.13 3.77 -4.31
C VAL A 31 5.83 4.16 -5.75
N SER A 32 6.51 5.20 -6.25
CA SER A 32 6.51 5.52 -7.67
C SER A 32 7.50 4.59 -8.38
N PRO A 33 7.20 4.11 -9.60
CA PRO A 33 8.15 3.32 -10.36
C PRO A 33 9.31 4.21 -10.81
N ILE A 34 10.50 3.61 -10.72
CA ILE A 34 11.79 3.95 -11.32
C ILE A 34 11.70 5.08 -12.36
N ALA A 35 12.35 6.20 -12.05
CA ALA A 35 12.61 7.27 -13.01
C ALA A 35 13.44 6.72 -14.18
N THR A 36 12.88 6.81 -15.38
CA THR A 36 13.58 6.56 -16.64
C THR A 36 14.64 7.64 -16.85
N PHE A 37 15.89 7.21 -17.02
CA PHE A 37 17.00 8.05 -17.43
C PHE A 37 16.70 8.67 -18.81
N SER A 38 16.65 9.99 -18.87
CA SER A 38 16.73 10.77 -20.11
C SER A 38 18.07 11.52 -20.11
N PRO A 39 18.99 11.27 -21.06
CA PRO A 39 20.26 11.96 -21.12
C PRO A 39 20.09 13.31 -21.84
N SER A 40 20.01 14.40 -21.09
CA SER A 40 20.24 15.74 -21.64
C SER A 40 21.71 16.10 -21.49
N ALA A 41 22.39 16.23 -22.62
CA ALA A 41 23.79 16.58 -22.72
C ALA A 41 24.02 18.05 -22.31
N ALA A 42 24.55 18.27 -21.11
CA ALA A 42 25.10 19.56 -20.71
C ALA A 42 26.58 19.64 -21.12
N ARG A 43 26.88 20.54 -22.06
CA ARG A 43 28.24 21.01 -22.35
C ARG A 43 28.77 21.76 -21.13
N THR A 44 29.89 21.32 -20.59
CA THR A 44 30.70 22.13 -19.68
C THR A 44 32.09 22.29 -20.29
N GLN A 45 32.37 23.51 -20.74
CA GLN A 45 33.71 23.98 -21.05
C GLN A 45 34.57 23.92 -19.79
N LEU A 46 35.77 23.35 -19.90
CA LEU A 46 36.82 23.55 -18.90
C LEU A 46 38.07 24.07 -19.59
N GLN A 47 38.36 25.33 -19.28
CA GLN A 47 39.58 26.04 -19.60
C GLN A 47 40.74 25.41 -18.82
N ALA A 48 41.77 24.93 -19.52
CA ALA A 48 43.03 24.53 -18.90
C ALA A 48 44.04 25.67 -19.03
N ARG A 49 44.43 26.23 -17.89
CA ARG A 49 45.53 27.20 -17.74
C ARG A 49 46.88 26.49 -17.84
N ARG A 50 47.81 27.24 -18.41
CA ARG A 50 49.20 26.95 -18.78
C ARG A 50 50.17 27.08 -17.59
N TRP A 51 51.38 26.55 -17.80
CA TRP A 51 52.68 26.75 -17.11
C TRP A 51 53.12 25.72 -16.05
N TYR A 52 54.11 24.88 -16.39
CA TYR A 52 55.52 25.07 -15.99
C TYR A 52 56.47 24.14 -16.78
N SER A 53 57.71 24.58 -16.96
CA SER A 53 58.75 24.04 -17.85
C SER A 53 59.97 23.49 -17.09
N GLY A 54 60.41 22.27 -17.47
CA GLY A 54 61.77 21.70 -17.40
C GLY A 54 62.37 21.33 -16.02
N PRO A 55 63.49 20.55 -15.95
CA PRO A 55 64.33 20.05 -17.05
C PRO A 55 64.68 18.53 -17.00
N VAL A 56 65.46 18.15 -18.01
CA VAL A 56 66.07 16.86 -18.41
C VAL A 56 66.84 16.14 -17.29
N LEU A 57 66.78 14.80 -17.27
CA LEU A 57 67.89 13.93 -16.85
C LEU A 57 67.81 12.56 -17.55
N ASP A 58 68.95 12.18 -18.10
CA ASP A 58 69.24 10.97 -18.87
C ASP A 58 69.31 9.69 -18.01
N ASP A 59 68.94 8.60 -18.68
CA ASP A 59 69.56 7.27 -18.69
C ASP A 59 69.74 6.50 -17.36
N LEU A 60 68.87 5.51 -17.12
CA LEU A 60 69.28 4.22 -16.53
C LEU A 60 68.38 3.08 -17.05
N ASN A 61 69.02 2.25 -17.87
CA ASN A 61 68.55 0.99 -18.42
C ASN A 61 68.38 -0.07 -17.30
N ALA A 62 67.16 -0.59 -17.09
CA ALA A 62 66.94 -1.75 -16.22
C ALA A 62 65.69 -2.57 -16.60
N LYS A 63 65.95 -3.78 -17.11
CA LYS A 63 65.18 -5.03 -16.99
C LYS A 63 63.66 -4.99 -17.28
N THR A 64 63.34 -5.57 -18.43
CA THR A 64 62.09 -6.26 -18.75
C THR A 64 61.50 -7.03 -17.56
N ALA A 65 60.44 -6.49 -16.98
CA ALA A 65 59.49 -7.22 -16.14
C ALA A 65 58.13 -7.20 -16.85
N ASP A 66 57.57 -8.39 -17.02
CA ASP A 66 56.38 -8.71 -17.80
C ASP A 66 55.17 -7.86 -17.36
N ARG A 67 54.76 -6.90 -18.20
CA ARG A 67 53.53 -6.13 -17.97
C ARG A 67 52.35 -7.04 -18.31
N PRO A 68 51.35 -7.23 -17.42
CA PRO A 68 50.16 -7.97 -17.79
C PRO A 68 49.54 -7.29 -19.02
N ARG A 69 49.31 -8.08 -20.09
CA ARG A 69 48.72 -7.59 -21.34
C ARG A 69 47.43 -6.85 -21.02
N GLY A 70 47.48 -5.52 -21.03
CA GLY A 70 46.32 -4.67 -20.79
C GLY A 70 45.22 -5.06 -21.78
N LEU A 71 44.00 -5.25 -21.28
CA LEU A 71 42.82 -5.48 -22.11
C LEU A 71 42.78 -4.40 -23.18
N ARG A 72 42.96 -4.79 -24.45
CA ARG A 72 42.85 -3.84 -25.56
C ARG A 72 41.44 -3.26 -25.51
N ILE A 73 41.37 -1.94 -25.49
CA ILE A 73 40.15 -1.14 -25.42
C ILE A 73 39.12 -1.62 -26.48
N SER A 74 39.58 -2.12 -27.63
CA SER A 74 38.75 -2.73 -28.67
C SER A 74 37.93 -3.95 -28.21
N HIS A 75 38.46 -4.80 -27.34
CA HIS A 75 37.73 -5.97 -26.82
C HIS A 75 36.67 -5.56 -25.79
N LEU A 76 36.92 -4.50 -25.02
CA LEU A 76 35.91 -3.94 -24.11
C LEU A 76 34.75 -3.31 -24.90
N PHE A 77 35.04 -2.55 -25.96
CA PHE A 77 33.99 -2.02 -26.85
C PHE A 77 33.23 -3.11 -27.58
N GLY A 78 33.92 -4.15 -28.09
CA GLY A 78 33.27 -5.30 -28.72
C GLY A 78 32.37 -6.07 -27.76
N ALA A 79 32.81 -6.31 -26.53
CA ALA A 79 32.00 -6.97 -25.51
C ALA A 79 30.78 -6.13 -25.10
N LEU A 80 30.93 -4.81 -24.93
CA LEU A 80 29.83 -3.90 -24.63
C LEU A 80 28.81 -3.81 -25.78
N ALA A 81 29.27 -3.79 -27.03
CA ALA A 81 28.39 -3.76 -28.20
C ALA A 81 27.58 -5.06 -28.34
N LEU A 82 28.23 -6.22 -28.16
CA LEU A 82 27.56 -7.52 -28.14
C LEU A 82 26.56 -7.58 -26.99
N MET A 83 26.95 -7.17 -25.78
CA MET A 83 26.05 -7.12 -24.63
C MET A 83 24.83 -6.22 -24.91
N GLY A 84 25.04 -5.04 -25.50
CA GLY A 84 23.96 -4.13 -25.90
C GLY A 84 23.01 -4.76 -26.93
N MET A 85 23.54 -5.48 -27.92
CA MET A 85 22.73 -6.20 -28.91
C MET A 85 21.94 -7.33 -28.27
N PHE A 86 22.55 -8.12 -27.38
CA PHE A 86 21.88 -9.18 -26.63
C PHE A 86 20.75 -8.63 -25.75
N VAL A 87 21.00 -7.57 -24.98
CA VAL A 87 19.98 -6.94 -24.13
C VAL A 87 18.82 -6.40 -24.97
N THR A 88 19.11 -5.77 -26.12
CA THR A 88 18.07 -5.23 -27.01
C THR A 88 17.24 -6.34 -27.66
N THR A 89 17.91 -7.41 -28.10
CA THR A 89 17.25 -8.57 -28.72
C THR A 89 16.38 -9.31 -27.71
N TYR A 90 16.89 -9.50 -26.49
CA TYR A 90 16.16 -10.09 -25.38
C TYR A 90 14.91 -9.27 -25.04
N GLY A 91 15.03 -7.95 -24.88
CA GLY A 91 13.87 -7.09 -24.59
C GLY A 91 12.82 -7.07 -25.71
N LEU A 92 13.24 -7.16 -26.98
CA LEU A 92 12.32 -7.28 -28.13
C LEU A 92 11.57 -8.62 -28.14
N LEU A 93 12.28 -9.73 -27.84
CA LEU A 93 11.68 -11.05 -27.76
C LEU A 93 10.70 -11.14 -26.58
N GLU A 94 11.11 -10.66 -25.41
CA GLU A 94 10.26 -10.61 -24.21
C GLU A 94 8.98 -9.80 -24.49
N TRP A 95 9.12 -8.61 -25.10
CA TRP A 95 7.96 -7.82 -25.52
C TRP A 95 7.07 -8.58 -26.51
N TYR A 96 7.64 -9.28 -27.49
CA TYR A 96 6.84 -10.05 -28.46
C TYR A 96 6.10 -11.23 -27.81
N PHE A 97 6.78 -12.00 -26.96
CA PHE A 97 6.21 -13.17 -26.29
C PHE A 97 5.12 -12.79 -25.28
N ALA A 98 5.25 -11.67 -24.57
CA ALA A 98 4.21 -11.19 -23.65
C ALA A 98 2.83 -11.01 -24.30
N PHE A 99 2.78 -10.72 -25.62
CA PHE A 99 1.53 -10.57 -26.38
C PHE A 99 1.08 -11.83 -27.10
N SER A 100 1.93 -12.86 -27.17
CA SER A 100 1.59 -14.12 -27.85
C SER A 100 0.49 -14.90 -27.12
N THR A 101 0.31 -14.62 -25.82
CA THR A 101 -0.74 -15.16 -24.94
C THR A 101 -2.16 -14.67 -25.28
N TRP A 102 -2.29 -13.64 -26.13
CA TRP A 102 -3.55 -13.06 -26.55
C TRP A 102 -3.92 -13.48 -27.98
N PRO A 103 -5.23 -13.70 -28.26
CA PRO A 103 -5.69 -13.97 -29.62
C PRO A 103 -5.43 -12.76 -30.54
N PRO A 104 -5.22 -12.99 -31.85
CA PRO A 104 -4.76 -11.95 -32.77
C PRO A 104 -5.69 -10.74 -32.84
N GLU A 105 -7.00 -10.93 -32.64
CA GLU A 105 -8.03 -9.89 -32.68
C GLU A 105 -7.79 -8.81 -31.61
N VAL A 106 -7.39 -9.23 -30.40
CA VAL A 106 -7.17 -8.35 -29.24
C VAL A 106 -5.73 -7.81 -29.22
N ARG A 107 -4.78 -8.63 -29.67
CA ARG A 107 -3.33 -8.40 -29.55
C ARG A 107 -2.87 -7.06 -30.13
N ASP A 108 -3.33 -6.72 -31.33
CA ASP A 108 -2.83 -5.55 -32.05
C ASP A 108 -3.28 -4.23 -31.42
N ASP A 109 -4.53 -4.16 -30.96
CA ASP A 109 -5.05 -3.00 -30.26
C ASP A 109 -4.38 -2.83 -28.91
N LEU A 110 -4.15 -3.94 -28.18
CA LEU A 110 -3.49 -3.92 -26.89
C LEU A 110 -2.03 -3.40 -26.98
N LYS A 111 -1.28 -3.87 -27.99
CA LYS A 111 0.07 -3.37 -28.28
C LYS A 111 0.09 -1.87 -28.55
N ARG A 112 -0.87 -1.38 -29.36
CA ARG A 112 -1.00 0.04 -29.68
C ARG A 112 -1.40 0.85 -28.45
N ALA A 113 -2.29 0.33 -27.60
CA ALA A 113 -2.73 0.97 -26.38
C ALA A 113 -1.56 1.19 -25.41
N ILE A 114 -0.80 0.13 -25.11
CA ILE A 114 0.38 0.21 -24.23
C ILE A 114 1.44 1.17 -24.81
N LYS A 115 1.65 1.13 -26.13
CA LYS A 115 2.57 2.06 -26.80
C LYS A 115 2.11 3.51 -26.69
N ALA A 116 0.81 3.78 -26.80
CA ALA A 116 0.24 5.12 -26.62
C ALA A 116 0.36 5.59 -25.17
N ARG A 117 0.06 4.73 -24.19
CA ARG A 117 0.28 5.00 -22.76
C ARG A 117 1.73 5.37 -22.46
N ASN A 118 2.70 4.60 -22.97
CA ASN A 118 4.12 4.85 -22.73
C ASN A 118 4.63 6.14 -23.40
N ARG A 119 3.91 6.65 -24.40
CA ARG A 119 4.15 7.98 -25.01
C ARG A 119 3.48 9.13 -24.27
N GLY A 120 2.68 8.84 -23.23
CA GLY A 120 1.89 9.84 -22.50
C GLY A 120 0.57 10.21 -23.16
N ASP A 121 0.18 9.55 -24.26
CA ASP A 121 -1.13 9.76 -24.90
C ASP A 121 -2.21 8.94 -24.19
N ILE A 122 -2.72 9.49 -23.09
CA ILE A 122 -3.74 8.83 -22.26
C ILE A 122 -5.07 8.66 -23.03
N GLY A 123 -5.46 9.66 -23.82
CA GLY A 123 -6.73 9.64 -24.55
C GLY A 123 -6.73 8.65 -25.71
N GLY A 124 -5.65 8.59 -26.50
CA GLY A 124 -5.48 7.58 -27.53
C GLY A 124 -5.38 6.17 -26.96
N SER A 125 -4.65 6.02 -25.84
CA SER A 125 -4.54 4.75 -25.13
C SER A 125 -5.90 4.24 -24.61
N GLU A 126 -6.73 5.11 -24.00
CA GLU A 126 -8.07 4.75 -23.49
C GLU A 126 -8.95 4.14 -24.58
N LYS A 127 -9.00 4.76 -25.76
CA LYS A 127 -9.79 4.26 -26.90
C LYS A 127 -9.32 2.90 -27.39
N LEU A 128 -8.00 2.70 -27.46
CA LEU A 128 -7.40 1.44 -27.90
C LEU A 128 -7.63 0.32 -26.88
N PHE A 129 -7.54 0.62 -25.58
CA PHE A 129 -7.91 -0.33 -24.52
C PHE A 129 -9.39 -0.71 -24.57
N GLN A 130 -10.29 0.25 -24.77
CA GLN A 130 -11.72 -0.02 -24.91
C GLN A 130 -12.00 -0.93 -26.12
N SER A 131 -11.40 -0.62 -27.28
CA SER A 131 -11.49 -1.49 -28.47
C SER A 131 -10.98 -2.91 -28.19
N ALA A 132 -9.84 -3.05 -27.50
CA ALA A 132 -9.30 -4.35 -27.12
C ALA A 132 -10.24 -5.11 -26.16
N ILE A 133 -10.85 -4.43 -25.19
CA ILE A 133 -11.83 -5.01 -24.26
C ILE A 133 -13.10 -5.46 -25.01
N ASP A 134 -13.64 -4.63 -25.90
CA ASP A 134 -14.85 -4.95 -26.65
C ASP A 134 -14.62 -6.17 -27.55
N LYS A 135 -13.46 -6.25 -28.21
CA LYS A 135 -13.03 -7.43 -28.96
C LYS A 135 -12.89 -8.65 -28.07
N ALA A 136 -12.23 -8.54 -26.91
CA ALA A 136 -12.05 -9.65 -25.99
C ALA A 136 -13.39 -10.19 -25.46
N ARG A 137 -14.38 -9.32 -25.25
CA ARG A 137 -15.75 -9.70 -24.83
C ARG A 137 -16.58 -10.32 -25.94
N SER A 138 -16.31 -9.98 -27.20
CA SER A 138 -17.02 -10.56 -28.35
C SER A 138 -16.56 -11.98 -28.69
N LEU A 139 -15.44 -12.42 -28.10
CA LEU A 139 -14.87 -13.74 -28.32
C LEU A 139 -15.39 -14.74 -27.28
N PRO A 140 -15.66 -16.01 -27.65
CA PRO A 140 -16.01 -17.05 -26.70
C PRO A 140 -14.89 -17.26 -25.67
N LEU A 141 -15.24 -17.44 -24.38
CA LEU A 141 -14.25 -17.59 -23.30
C LEU A 141 -13.11 -18.58 -23.57
N PRO A 142 -13.34 -19.79 -24.15
CA PRO A 142 -12.25 -20.73 -24.42
C PRO A 142 -11.18 -20.20 -25.39
N THR A 143 -11.55 -19.26 -26.28
CA THR A 143 -10.62 -18.69 -27.27
C THR A 143 -9.61 -17.73 -26.65
N LEU A 144 -9.90 -17.20 -25.45
CA LEU A 144 -8.94 -16.42 -24.67
C LEU A 144 -7.84 -17.30 -24.06
N GLY A 145 -7.94 -18.63 -24.15
CA GLY A 145 -6.95 -19.59 -23.66
C GLY A 145 -7.06 -19.84 -22.17
N GLN A 146 -5.92 -20.09 -21.50
CA GLN A 146 -5.88 -20.34 -20.06
C GLN A 146 -6.32 -19.11 -19.25
N ASP A 147 -7.05 -19.36 -18.17
CA ASP A 147 -7.56 -18.37 -17.22
C ASP A 147 -8.27 -17.17 -17.92
N PRO A 148 -9.35 -17.40 -18.69
CA PRO A 148 -9.96 -16.40 -19.55
C PRO A 148 -10.53 -15.20 -18.77
N LEU A 149 -11.10 -15.44 -17.58
CA LEU A 149 -11.57 -14.37 -16.71
C LEU A 149 -10.42 -13.53 -16.13
N LEU A 150 -9.26 -14.14 -15.80
CA LEU A 150 -8.09 -13.39 -15.36
C LEU A 150 -7.56 -12.48 -16.47
N LYS A 151 -7.50 -12.97 -17.71
CA LYS A 151 -7.11 -12.16 -18.86
C LYS A 151 -8.08 -11.00 -19.05
N LEU A 152 -9.38 -11.30 -19.15
CA LEU A 152 -10.39 -10.28 -19.39
C LEU A 152 -10.40 -9.22 -18.28
N THR A 153 -10.37 -9.62 -17.02
CA THR A 153 -10.27 -8.68 -15.90
C THR A 153 -8.93 -7.95 -15.86
N GLY A 154 -7.83 -8.58 -16.28
CA GLY A 154 -6.52 -7.95 -16.46
C GLY A 154 -6.55 -6.72 -17.39
N LEU A 155 -7.36 -6.73 -18.45
CA LEU A 155 -7.55 -5.56 -19.31
C LEU A 155 -8.21 -4.39 -18.56
N TYR A 156 -9.22 -4.66 -17.73
CA TYR A 156 -9.86 -3.63 -16.90
C TYR A 156 -8.89 -3.08 -15.86
N ILE A 157 -8.05 -3.94 -15.29
CA ILE A 157 -7.07 -3.57 -14.27
C ILE A 157 -6.00 -2.64 -14.85
N THR A 158 -5.46 -3.00 -16.01
CA THR A 158 -4.45 -2.19 -16.71
C THR A 158 -5.02 -0.85 -17.15
N LEU A 159 -6.25 -0.82 -17.66
CA LEU A 159 -6.96 0.42 -17.98
C LEU A 159 -7.23 1.28 -16.73
N ALA A 160 -7.65 0.67 -15.62
CA ALA A 160 -7.89 1.38 -14.36
C ALA A 160 -6.59 1.95 -13.77
N ALA A 161 -5.48 1.20 -13.80
CA ALA A 161 -4.18 1.67 -13.36
C ALA A 161 -3.68 2.85 -14.21
N MET A 162 -3.96 2.84 -15.51
CA MET A 162 -3.72 3.99 -16.38
C MET A 162 -4.54 5.20 -15.93
N HIS A 163 -5.83 5.06 -15.66
CA HIS A 163 -6.66 6.15 -15.15
C HIS A 163 -6.19 6.68 -13.79
N GLU A 164 -5.75 5.80 -12.89
CA GLU A 164 -5.21 6.19 -11.58
C GLU A 164 -3.91 7.00 -11.74
N SER A 165 -2.99 6.56 -12.60
CA SER A 165 -1.74 7.29 -12.87
C SER A 165 -2.00 8.65 -13.55
N ALA A 166 -3.06 8.76 -14.36
CA ALA A 166 -3.55 10.01 -14.93
C ALA A 166 -4.33 10.90 -13.93
N GLY A 167 -4.42 10.52 -12.65
CA GLY A 167 -5.11 11.31 -11.62
C GLY A 167 -6.64 11.26 -11.70
N GLN A 168 -7.21 10.22 -12.33
CA GLN A 168 -8.64 10.03 -12.53
C GLN A 168 -9.18 8.83 -11.71
N PRO A 169 -9.16 8.88 -10.36
CA PRO A 169 -9.52 7.73 -9.52
C PRO A 169 -10.99 7.30 -9.68
N ARG A 170 -11.89 8.24 -9.99
CA ARG A 170 -13.32 7.94 -10.23
C ARG A 170 -13.54 7.14 -11.51
N LYS A 171 -12.77 7.42 -12.57
CA LYS A 171 -12.81 6.60 -13.79
C LYS A 171 -12.23 5.22 -13.52
N ALA A 172 -11.07 5.15 -12.87
CA ALA A 172 -10.44 3.89 -12.47
C ALA A 172 -11.38 3.00 -11.65
N PHE A 173 -12.13 3.59 -10.71
CA PHE A 173 -13.12 2.90 -9.89
C PHE A 173 -14.21 2.26 -10.76
N ARG A 174 -14.82 3.02 -11.69
CA ARG A 174 -15.87 2.48 -12.59
C ARG A 174 -15.32 1.35 -13.46
N THR A 175 -14.12 1.50 -14.01
CA THR A 175 -13.48 0.46 -14.82
C THR A 175 -13.28 -0.84 -14.02
N LEU A 176 -12.76 -0.76 -12.80
CA LEU A 176 -12.61 -1.94 -11.94
C LEU A 176 -13.94 -2.53 -11.50
N GLN A 177 -14.96 -1.70 -11.28
CA GLN A 177 -16.29 -2.16 -10.93
C GLN A 177 -16.90 -2.99 -12.06
N THR A 178 -16.73 -2.58 -13.31
CA THR A 178 -17.10 -3.37 -14.48
C THR A 178 -16.33 -4.69 -14.52
N GLY A 179 -15.02 -4.67 -14.28
CA GLY A 179 -14.20 -5.87 -14.22
C GLY A 179 -14.64 -6.87 -13.14
N LEU A 180 -14.93 -6.39 -11.92
CA LEU A 180 -15.44 -7.24 -10.84
C LEU A 180 -16.81 -7.85 -11.18
N GLY A 181 -17.70 -7.04 -11.76
CA GLY A 181 -19.02 -7.50 -12.18
C GLY A 181 -18.98 -8.61 -13.23
N ILE A 182 -17.87 -8.81 -13.94
CA ILE A 182 -17.69 -9.98 -14.81
C ILE A 182 -17.55 -11.24 -13.96
N ILE A 183 -16.68 -11.23 -12.93
CA ILE A 183 -16.48 -12.39 -12.05
C ILE A 183 -17.76 -12.69 -11.28
N ASP A 184 -18.45 -11.67 -10.78
CA ASP A 184 -19.67 -11.82 -9.96
C ASP A 184 -20.78 -12.55 -10.74
N ARG A 185 -20.95 -12.29 -12.05
CA ARG A 185 -21.94 -13.01 -12.87
C ARG A 185 -21.73 -14.52 -12.90
N TYR A 186 -20.48 -14.97 -12.98
CA TYR A 186 -20.16 -16.40 -12.95
C TYR A 186 -20.25 -16.99 -11.53
N SER A 187 -20.10 -16.15 -10.50
CA SER A 187 -20.30 -16.57 -9.11
C SER A 187 -21.78 -16.85 -8.83
N ASP A 188 -22.67 -15.98 -9.30
CA ASP A 188 -24.10 -16.09 -9.05
C ASP A 188 -24.72 -17.29 -9.80
N SER A 189 -24.29 -17.54 -11.06
CA SER A 189 -24.70 -18.71 -11.84
C SER A 189 -24.29 -20.04 -11.19
N ALA A 190 -23.16 -20.08 -10.46
CA ALA A 190 -22.70 -21.29 -9.78
C ALA A 190 -23.51 -21.64 -8.52
N SER A 191 -24.20 -20.65 -7.92
CA SER A 191 -25.00 -20.84 -6.70
C SER A 191 -26.43 -21.34 -6.92
N ASP A 192 -26.92 -21.40 -8.16
CA ASP A 192 -28.26 -21.91 -8.48
C ASP A 192 -28.24 -23.11 -9.45
N PRO A 193 -27.86 -24.32 -8.97
CA PRO A 193 -27.87 -25.53 -9.79
C PRO A 193 -29.28 -26.04 -10.12
N THR A 194 -30.34 -25.35 -9.68
CA THR A 194 -31.74 -25.80 -9.86
C THR A 194 -32.47 -25.04 -10.97
N SER A 195 -31.86 -24.00 -11.53
CA SER A 195 -32.37 -23.31 -12.72
C SER A 195 -32.09 -24.12 -14.00
N THR A 196 -32.56 -25.37 -13.99
CA THR A 196 -32.80 -26.14 -15.21
C THR A 196 -33.70 -25.28 -16.08
N SER A 197 -33.14 -24.80 -17.18
CA SER A 197 -33.81 -24.32 -18.39
C SER A 197 -35.23 -24.88 -18.53
N THR A 198 -36.23 -24.13 -18.05
CA THR A 198 -37.61 -24.32 -18.50
C THR A 198 -37.76 -23.50 -19.78
N THR A 199 -37.02 -23.90 -20.81
CA THR A 199 -37.31 -23.50 -22.18
C THR A 199 -38.50 -24.33 -22.60
N ALA A 200 -39.69 -23.75 -22.46
CA ALA A 200 -40.92 -24.30 -23.01
C ALA A 200 -40.77 -24.44 -24.54
N ARG A 201 -40.44 -25.66 -24.95
CA ARG A 201 -40.97 -26.38 -26.11
C ARG A 201 -41.55 -25.49 -27.24
N ARG A 202 -40.74 -25.20 -28.25
CA ARG A 202 -41.24 -25.13 -29.64
C ARG A 202 -40.25 -25.81 -30.59
N SER A 203 -40.79 -26.86 -31.20
CA SER A 203 -40.28 -27.79 -32.20
C SER A 203 -39.48 -27.17 -33.35
N SER A 204 -38.27 -27.70 -33.60
CA SER A 204 -37.90 -28.49 -34.80
C SER A 204 -36.38 -28.77 -34.83
N PRO A 205 -35.92 -29.95 -35.31
CA PRO A 205 -34.50 -30.27 -35.40
C PRO A 205 -33.93 -29.81 -36.75
N ASP A 206 -33.01 -28.85 -36.73
CA ASP A 206 -32.24 -28.44 -37.90
C ASP A 206 -30.78 -28.93 -37.74
N PRO A 207 -30.27 -29.84 -38.59
CA PRO A 207 -28.91 -30.37 -38.47
C PRO A 207 -27.96 -29.46 -39.25
N GLY A 208 -27.52 -28.34 -38.66
CA GLY A 208 -26.62 -27.43 -39.37
C GLY A 208 -26.01 -26.27 -38.59
N ALA A 209 -26.34 -26.08 -37.31
CA ALA A 209 -25.70 -25.06 -36.49
C ALA A 209 -24.56 -25.70 -35.69
N ALA A 210 -23.33 -25.28 -35.98
CA ALA A 210 -22.22 -25.46 -35.06
C ALA A 210 -22.68 -24.97 -33.67
N SER A 211 -22.66 -25.87 -32.70
CA SER A 211 -23.05 -25.61 -31.32
C SER A 211 -22.39 -24.31 -30.85
N GLU A 212 -23.22 -23.31 -30.55
CA GLU A 212 -22.86 -22.21 -29.66
C GLU A 212 -22.25 -22.86 -28.42
N ALA A 213 -20.92 -22.76 -28.29
CA ALA A 213 -20.23 -23.27 -27.13
C ALA A 213 -20.70 -22.44 -25.94
N ASP A 214 -21.52 -23.09 -25.10
CA ASP A 214 -22.16 -22.56 -23.89
C ASP A 214 -21.26 -21.55 -23.17
N GLU A 215 -21.73 -20.30 -23.12
CA GLU A 215 -21.18 -19.23 -22.29
C GLU A 215 -21.33 -19.57 -20.78
N ASP A 216 -22.11 -20.60 -20.45
CA ASP A 216 -22.61 -20.96 -19.11
C ASP A 216 -21.78 -22.02 -18.34
N THR A 217 -20.70 -22.59 -18.90
CA THR A 217 -19.99 -23.72 -18.22
C THR A 217 -18.67 -23.33 -17.52
N TYR A 218 -18.29 -22.06 -17.45
CA TYR A 218 -17.04 -21.68 -16.78
C TYR A 218 -17.16 -21.78 -15.26
N VAL A 219 -16.39 -22.69 -14.66
CA VAL A 219 -16.31 -22.85 -13.20
C VAL A 219 -15.24 -21.91 -12.65
N LEU A 220 -15.61 -21.07 -11.67
CA LEU A 220 -14.69 -20.15 -11.01
C LEU A 220 -13.51 -20.90 -10.38
N THR A 221 -12.31 -20.48 -10.75
CA THR A 221 -11.07 -21.02 -10.19
C THR A 221 -10.72 -20.29 -8.87
N PRO A 222 -9.86 -20.88 -8.02
CA PRO A 222 -9.31 -20.18 -6.86
C PRO A 222 -8.59 -18.87 -7.24
N LYS A 223 -8.00 -18.80 -8.44
CA LYS A 223 -7.36 -17.57 -8.94
C LYS A 223 -8.38 -16.47 -9.25
N ASP A 224 -9.58 -16.83 -9.71
CA ASP A 224 -10.65 -15.86 -9.95
C ASP A 224 -11.17 -15.28 -8.63
N GLN A 225 -11.22 -16.11 -7.57
CA GLN A 225 -11.61 -15.67 -6.24
C GLN A 225 -10.57 -14.70 -5.63
N THR A 226 -9.28 -15.04 -5.70
CA THR A 226 -8.21 -14.13 -5.24
C THR A 226 -8.22 -12.83 -6.04
N ARG A 227 -8.46 -12.90 -7.35
CA ARG A 227 -8.63 -11.73 -8.23
C ARG A 227 -9.80 -10.84 -7.78
N ALA A 228 -10.96 -11.43 -7.49
CA ALA A 228 -12.14 -10.69 -7.04
C ALA A 228 -11.90 -9.96 -5.70
N ILE A 229 -11.22 -10.61 -4.76
CA ILE A 229 -10.83 -10.02 -3.47
C ILE A 229 -9.90 -8.83 -3.70
N ALA A 230 -8.89 -9.01 -4.54
CA ALA A 230 -7.90 -8.00 -4.82
C ALA A 230 -8.54 -6.78 -5.52
N ILE A 231 -9.45 -6.99 -6.48
CA ILE A 231 -10.21 -5.92 -7.12
C ILE A 231 -11.09 -5.20 -6.10
N SER A 232 -11.76 -5.94 -5.20
CA SER A 232 -12.60 -5.36 -4.14
C SER A 232 -11.76 -4.49 -3.20
N GLN A 233 -10.60 -4.96 -2.76
CA GLN A 233 -9.69 -4.17 -1.92
C GLN A 233 -9.28 -2.87 -2.64
N LYS A 234 -8.94 -2.95 -3.93
CA LYS A 234 -8.57 -1.78 -4.73
C LYS A 234 -9.73 -0.80 -4.90
N LEU A 235 -10.95 -1.29 -5.17
CA LEU A 235 -12.16 -0.48 -5.25
C LEU A 235 -12.41 0.28 -3.94
N GLY A 236 -12.28 -0.39 -2.80
CA GLY A 236 -12.35 0.23 -1.48
C GLY A 236 -11.35 1.37 -1.31
N SER A 237 -10.09 1.13 -1.69
CA SER A 237 -9.03 2.15 -1.61
C SER A 237 -9.24 3.35 -2.54
N LEU A 238 -9.83 3.15 -3.72
CA LEU A 238 -10.15 4.23 -4.67
C LEU A 238 -11.36 5.03 -4.18
N ALA A 239 -12.33 4.37 -3.57
CA ALA A 239 -13.49 5.02 -2.96
C ALA A 239 -13.06 5.90 -1.77
N LEU A 240 -12.16 5.43 -0.90
CA LEU A 240 -11.57 6.26 0.16
C LEU A 240 -10.84 7.48 -0.40
N GLN A 241 -10.08 7.31 -1.48
CA GLN A 241 -9.42 8.44 -2.13
C GLN A 241 -10.43 9.43 -2.73
N ALA A 242 -11.56 8.94 -3.25
CA ALA A 242 -12.60 9.76 -3.86
C ALA A 242 -13.46 10.50 -2.83
N SER A 243 -13.51 10.05 -1.57
CA SER A 243 -14.21 10.69 -0.46
C SER A 243 -13.40 11.78 0.25
N GLU A 244 -12.11 11.95 -0.09
CA GLU A 244 -11.28 13.00 0.50
C GLU A 244 -11.47 14.34 -0.26
N PRO A 245 -12.08 15.36 0.37
CA PRO A 245 -12.24 16.67 -0.26
C PRO A 245 -10.87 17.36 -0.40
N GLY A 246 -10.34 17.39 -1.62
CA GLY A 246 -9.32 18.35 -2.04
C GLY A 246 -7.87 18.11 -1.60
N GLN A 247 -7.39 16.86 -1.49
CA GLN A 247 -5.97 16.58 -1.23
C GLN A 247 -5.33 15.61 -2.22
N ILE A 248 -4.75 16.18 -3.27
CA ILE A 248 -3.34 15.88 -3.54
C ILE A 248 -2.57 16.74 -2.53
N THR A 249 -1.85 16.12 -1.60
CA THR A 249 -0.87 16.73 -0.68
C THR A 249 -1.36 17.74 0.38
N ARG A 250 -2.14 17.33 1.40
CA ARG A 250 -1.86 17.89 2.74
C ARG A 250 -1.81 16.79 3.81
N PRO A 251 -0.87 16.90 4.76
CA PRO A 251 -0.87 16.12 5.98
C PRO A 251 -2.14 16.36 6.79
N TYR A 252 -2.67 15.30 7.40
CA TYR A 252 -3.70 15.39 8.43
C TYR A 252 -3.08 16.04 9.67
N THR A 253 -3.56 17.25 10.02
CA THR A 253 -3.24 17.95 11.27
C THR A 253 -4.35 17.69 12.28
N PRO A 254 -4.12 16.94 13.37
CA PRO A 254 -5.17 16.70 14.35
C PRO A 254 -5.18 17.90 15.28
N GLY A 255 -6.32 18.55 15.52
CA GLY A 255 -6.41 19.62 16.51
C GLY A 255 -6.59 21.04 15.96
N THR A 256 -6.56 21.25 14.65
CA THR A 256 -7.56 22.16 14.10
C THR A 256 -8.84 21.34 13.98
N SER A 257 -9.70 21.45 15.00
CA SER A 257 -11.06 21.79 14.66
C SER A 257 -10.97 23.05 13.79
N SER A 258 -10.75 22.85 12.49
CA SER A 258 -11.48 23.65 11.54
C SER A 258 -12.92 23.44 11.96
N SER A 259 -13.39 24.36 12.78
CA SER A 259 -14.78 24.71 12.95
C SER A 259 -15.35 25.26 11.64
N SER A 260 -14.84 24.85 10.48
CA SER A 260 -15.68 24.33 9.41
C SER A 260 -15.92 22.85 9.75
N GLY A 261 -16.97 22.44 10.47
CA GLY A 261 -18.33 22.85 10.11
C GLY A 261 -18.66 22.61 8.63
N GLY A 262 -17.73 22.07 7.84
CA GLY A 262 -17.91 21.71 6.45
C GLY A 262 -18.75 20.45 6.47
N GLN A 263 -20.05 20.64 6.40
CA GLN A 263 -21.03 19.59 6.26
C GLN A 263 -20.54 18.62 5.18
N ARG A 264 -20.17 17.39 5.59
CA ARG A 264 -19.77 16.33 4.66
C ARG A 264 -20.83 16.26 3.57
N THR A 265 -20.39 16.41 2.33
CA THR A 265 -21.33 16.45 1.23
C THR A 265 -22.04 15.10 1.13
N ALA A 266 -23.24 15.06 0.54
CA ALA A 266 -23.90 13.79 0.27
C ALA A 266 -23.01 12.86 -0.57
N ILE A 267 -22.21 13.46 -1.47
CA ILE A 267 -21.25 12.76 -2.34
C ILE A 267 -20.16 12.08 -1.51
N ASP A 268 -19.59 12.76 -0.50
CA ASP A 268 -18.53 12.16 0.33
C ASP A 268 -19.05 10.93 1.10
N ARG A 269 -20.28 11.02 1.62
CA ARG A 269 -20.95 9.90 2.30
C ARG A 269 -21.22 8.72 1.38
N GLU A 270 -21.57 8.98 0.12
CA GLU A 270 -21.76 7.94 -0.89
C GLU A 270 -20.45 7.17 -1.14
N TRP A 271 -19.33 7.87 -1.33
CA TRP A 271 -18.02 7.25 -1.53
C TRP A 271 -17.52 6.52 -0.28
N GLU A 272 -17.80 7.04 0.92
CA GLU A 272 -17.53 6.31 2.17
C GLU A 272 -18.32 5.00 2.26
N GLY A 273 -19.61 5.00 1.88
CA GLY A 273 -20.42 3.77 1.83
C GLY A 273 -19.91 2.77 0.79
N LEU A 274 -19.45 3.24 -0.36
CA LEU A 274 -18.80 2.38 -1.37
C LEU A 274 -17.48 1.81 -0.85
N ALA A 275 -16.68 2.61 -0.14
CA ALA A 275 -15.44 2.15 0.47
C ALA A 275 -15.71 1.03 1.48
N GLU A 276 -16.68 1.22 2.38
CA GLU A 276 -17.08 0.21 3.35
C GLU A 276 -17.50 -1.09 2.66
N LYS A 277 -18.43 -1.00 1.69
CA LYS A 277 -18.95 -2.16 0.94
C LYS A 277 -17.82 -3.02 0.36
N TYR A 278 -16.87 -2.39 -0.32
CA TYR A 278 -15.82 -3.13 -1.03
C TYR A 278 -14.68 -3.60 -0.10
N LEU A 279 -14.35 -2.86 0.95
CA LEU A 279 -13.36 -3.30 1.95
C LEU A 279 -13.90 -4.48 2.77
N VAL A 280 -15.17 -4.46 3.16
CA VAL A 280 -15.83 -5.58 3.85
C VAL A 280 -15.86 -6.82 2.94
N ARG A 281 -16.30 -6.68 1.68
CA ARG A 281 -16.27 -7.79 0.70
C ARG A 281 -14.86 -8.39 0.55
N ALA A 282 -13.84 -7.55 0.47
CA ALA A 282 -12.46 -8.01 0.38
C ALA A 282 -12.04 -8.78 1.64
N LEU A 283 -12.33 -8.23 2.83
CA LEU A 283 -11.98 -8.84 4.10
C LEU A 283 -12.69 -10.18 4.32
N GLU A 284 -13.98 -10.26 4.00
CA GLU A 284 -14.76 -11.50 4.04
C GLU A 284 -14.15 -12.56 3.12
N GLY A 285 -13.81 -12.19 1.88
CA GLY A 285 -13.16 -13.12 0.96
C GLY A 285 -11.78 -13.58 1.44
N MET A 286 -10.97 -12.69 2.06
CA MET A 286 -9.69 -13.08 2.65
C MET A 286 -9.87 -14.07 3.81
N ILE A 287 -10.89 -13.87 4.65
CA ILE A 287 -11.24 -14.79 5.74
C ILE A 287 -11.67 -16.14 5.17
N SER A 288 -12.54 -16.15 4.16
CA SER A 288 -13.01 -17.38 3.52
C SER A 288 -11.89 -18.18 2.86
N LEU A 289 -10.91 -17.52 2.25
CA LEU A 289 -9.74 -18.18 1.66
C LEU A 289 -8.75 -18.70 2.71
N GLY A 290 -8.53 -17.94 3.78
CA GLY A 290 -7.53 -18.26 4.80
C GLY A 290 -8.01 -19.26 5.86
N ALA A 291 -9.33 -19.42 6.03
CA ALA A 291 -9.91 -20.28 7.06
C ALA A 291 -9.59 -21.76 6.81
N PRO A 292 -9.02 -22.49 7.79
CA PRO A 292 -8.83 -23.93 7.64
C PRO A 292 -10.18 -24.62 7.45
N ARG A 293 -10.28 -25.53 6.48
CA ARG A 293 -11.55 -26.20 6.07
C ARG A 293 -12.31 -26.83 7.25
N GLU A 294 -11.61 -27.25 8.31
CA GLU A 294 -12.22 -27.77 9.54
C GLU A 294 -13.07 -26.75 10.31
N LEU A 295 -12.78 -25.44 10.23
CA LEU A 295 -13.59 -24.40 10.87
C LEU A 295 -14.93 -24.16 10.17
N VAL A 296 -15.05 -24.53 8.90
CA VAL A 296 -16.27 -24.32 8.09
C VAL A 296 -17.23 -25.50 8.22
N SER A 297 -16.75 -26.68 8.63
CA SER A 297 -17.54 -27.91 8.77
C SER A 297 -17.73 -28.40 10.20
N ALA A 298 -17.12 -27.77 11.21
CA ALA A 298 -17.26 -28.22 12.60
C ALA A 298 -18.58 -27.72 13.22
N THR A 299 -19.54 -28.63 13.37
CA THR A 299 -20.50 -28.56 14.47
C THR A 299 -19.73 -28.50 15.80
N PRO A 300 -20.22 -27.77 16.82
CA PRO A 300 -19.47 -27.50 18.05
C PRO A 300 -19.32 -28.78 18.88
N SER A 301 -18.29 -29.57 18.60
CA SER A 301 -17.94 -30.71 19.42
C SER A 301 -17.01 -30.26 20.54
N LYS A 302 -17.43 -30.54 21.77
CA LYS A 302 -16.72 -30.25 23.01
C LYS A 302 -15.45 -31.11 23.09
N THR A 303 -14.30 -30.59 22.73
CA THR A 303 -13.03 -31.09 23.26
C THR A 303 -12.09 -29.94 23.62
N ASN A 304 -11.66 -29.96 24.88
CA ASN A 304 -10.81 -28.97 25.53
C ASN A 304 -9.41 -28.92 24.90
N SER A 305 -9.10 -27.83 24.21
CA SER A 305 -7.79 -27.18 24.27
C SER A 305 -7.98 -25.69 23.97
N GLU A 306 -7.82 -24.89 25.01
CA GLU A 306 -8.13 -23.46 25.06
C GLU A 306 -6.98 -22.66 24.42
N ALA A 307 -6.73 -22.87 23.12
CA ALA A 307 -5.97 -21.93 22.32
C ALA A 307 -6.98 -20.97 21.68
N THR A 308 -7.07 -19.74 22.20
CA THR A 308 -7.87 -18.68 21.58
C THR A 308 -7.36 -18.47 20.15
N LYS A 309 -8.05 -19.03 19.15
CA LYS A 309 -7.70 -18.90 17.74
C LYS A 309 -7.96 -17.46 17.33
N VAL A 310 -6.91 -16.74 16.93
CA VAL A 310 -6.99 -15.32 16.59
C VAL A 310 -7.13 -15.20 15.08
N VAL A 311 -8.23 -14.60 14.62
CA VAL A 311 -8.50 -14.31 13.20
C VAL A 311 -7.27 -13.62 12.56
N GLY A 312 -6.86 -13.96 11.35
CA GLY A 312 -5.70 -13.32 10.71
C GLY A 312 -4.35 -13.94 11.06
N ARG A 313 -4.13 -14.32 12.32
CA ARG A 313 -2.88 -14.93 12.77
C ARG A 313 -2.75 -16.39 12.33
N ASP A 314 -3.83 -17.13 12.44
CA ASP A 314 -3.86 -18.59 12.23
C ASP A 314 -4.32 -18.97 10.80
N PHE A 315 -4.44 -17.99 9.90
CA PHE A 315 -4.77 -18.23 8.49
C PHE A 315 -3.53 -18.63 7.69
N ILE A 316 -3.73 -19.60 6.79
CA ILE A 316 -2.73 -20.05 5.83
C ILE A 316 -3.19 -19.55 4.47
N PHE A 317 -2.45 -18.59 3.90
CA PHE A 317 -2.71 -18.12 2.55
C PHE A 317 -1.90 -18.96 1.54
N PRO A 318 -2.41 -19.17 0.31
CA PRO A 318 -1.74 -20.01 -0.69
C PRO A 318 -0.27 -19.63 -0.97
N ASP A 319 0.06 -18.34 -0.92
CA ASP A 319 1.42 -17.81 -1.17
C ASP A 319 2.38 -17.97 0.02
N GLU A 320 1.92 -18.32 1.23
CA GLU A 320 2.78 -18.50 2.42
C GLU A 320 3.38 -19.91 2.56
N GLN A 321 2.92 -20.87 1.76
CA GLN A 321 3.47 -22.24 1.76
C GLN A 321 4.72 -22.38 0.88
N ASP A 322 4.97 -21.44 -0.03
CA ASP A 322 6.09 -21.46 -0.97
C ASP A 322 7.10 -20.34 -0.68
N SER A 323 8.06 -20.57 0.22
CA SER A 323 9.43 -20.01 0.16
C SER A 323 10.34 -20.63 1.25
N PRO A 324 11.61 -21.01 0.97
CA PRO A 324 12.45 -20.48 -0.09
C PRO A 324 13.02 -21.55 -1.03
N SER A 325 12.83 -21.37 -2.34
CA SER A 325 13.95 -21.58 -3.25
C SER A 325 14.07 -20.35 -4.14
N GLU A 326 15.17 -19.62 -3.92
CA GLU A 326 15.64 -18.62 -4.86
C GLU A 326 15.93 -19.34 -6.18
N LYS A 327 15.04 -19.17 -7.16
CA LYS A 327 15.27 -19.09 -8.61
C LYS A 327 13.96 -19.37 -9.35
N GLU A 328 13.01 -18.45 -9.29
CA GLU A 328 12.08 -18.29 -10.40
C GLU A 328 12.28 -16.92 -11.02
N GLN A 329 13.14 -16.98 -12.04
CA GLN A 329 13.36 -15.95 -13.02
C GLN A 329 12.15 -15.92 -13.94
N ASP A 330 11.08 -15.26 -13.50
CA ASP A 330 9.99 -14.85 -14.39
C ASP A 330 9.64 -13.38 -14.13
N LYS A 331 10.28 -12.50 -14.92
CA LYS A 331 10.21 -11.04 -14.81
C LYS A 331 9.49 -10.37 -16.00
N GLY A 332 8.96 -11.14 -16.95
CA GLY A 332 8.40 -10.59 -18.19
C GLY A 332 6.87 -10.46 -18.23
N ASP A 333 6.14 -11.35 -17.56
CA ASP A 333 4.69 -11.48 -17.80
C ASP A 333 3.80 -10.61 -16.89
N ARG A 334 4.42 -9.87 -15.96
CA ARG A 334 3.76 -9.27 -14.80
C ARG A 334 2.92 -8.02 -15.08
N GLU A 335 3.19 -7.33 -16.20
CA GLU A 335 2.59 -6.00 -16.47
C GLU A 335 1.27 -6.08 -17.25
N ILE A 336 1.01 -7.19 -17.96
CA ILE A 336 -0.15 -7.35 -18.87
C ILE A 336 -1.15 -8.38 -18.36
N SER A 337 -0.73 -9.36 -17.55
CA SER A 337 -1.62 -10.37 -16.92
C SER A 337 -2.46 -9.84 -15.75
N GLY A 338 -2.28 -8.57 -15.36
CA GLY A 338 -2.99 -7.98 -14.23
C GLY A 338 -2.50 -8.48 -12.87
N GLU A 339 -1.40 -9.24 -12.78
CA GLU A 339 -0.71 -9.70 -11.55
C GLU A 339 -0.26 -8.54 -10.61
N SER A 340 -0.51 -7.28 -10.98
CA SER A 340 -0.17 -6.10 -10.16
C SER A 340 -1.18 -5.77 -9.07
N ILE A 341 -2.32 -6.47 -8.98
CA ILE A 341 -3.19 -6.31 -7.81
C ILE A 341 -2.60 -7.13 -6.66
N ALA A 342 -2.56 -6.51 -5.47
CA ALA A 342 -2.04 -7.07 -4.23
C ALA A 342 -2.39 -8.56 -4.09
N LYS A 343 -1.35 -9.40 -4.05
CA LYS A 343 -1.45 -10.79 -3.63
C LYS A 343 -2.17 -10.85 -2.28
N VAL A 344 -3.12 -11.76 -2.16
CA VAL A 344 -3.85 -11.97 -0.91
C VAL A 344 -2.89 -12.61 0.10
N THR A 345 -2.47 -11.80 1.07
CA THR A 345 -1.45 -12.13 2.08
C THR A 345 -1.92 -11.71 3.46
N ARG A 346 -1.26 -12.21 4.51
CA ARG A 346 -1.48 -11.73 5.89
C ARG A 346 -1.31 -10.20 5.97
N LYS A 347 -0.32 -9.67 5.25
CA LYS A 347 -0.09 -8.23 5.14
C LYS A 347 -1.26 -7.48 4.49
N SER A 348 -1.75 -7.95 3.34
CA SER A 348 -2.88 -7.28 2.66
C SER A 348 -4.16 -7.32 3.50
N MET A 349 -4.36 -8.37 4.29
CA MET A 349 -5.47 -8.47 5.25
C MET A 349 -5.35 -7.42 6.36
N GLY A 350 -4.19 -7.31 7.00
CA GLY A 350 -3.93 -6.27 8.01
C GLY A 350 -4.17 -4.85 7.48
N LEU A 351 -3.72 -4.57 6.25
CA LEU A 351 -3.94 -3.26 5.60
C LEU A 351 -5.41 -3.00 5.24
N THR A 352 -6.16 -4.04 4.91
CA THR A 352 -7.60 -3.93 4.65
C THR A 352 -8.35 -3.62 5.94
N MET A 353 -8.00 -4.28 7.04
CA MET A 353 -8.54 -3.99 8.38
C MET A 353 -8.19 -2.57 8.83
N GLU A 354 -6.95 -2.11 8.63
CA GLU A 354 -6.53 -0.73 8.89
C GLU A 354 -7.38 0.27 8.09
N SER A 355 -7.54 0.05 6.79
CA SER A 355 -8.31 0.94 5.92
C SER A 355 -9.79 1.04 6.35
N LEU A 356 -10.37 -0.08 6.79
CA LEU A 356 -11.74 -0.13 7.31
C LEU A 356 -11.84 0.55 8.69
N ALA A 357 -10.84 0.36 9.56
CA ALA A 357 -10.76 1.03 10.85
C ALA A 357 -10.64 2.55 10.69
N ASP A 358 -9.80 3.02 9.75
CA ASP A 358 -9.67 4.43 9.39
C ASP A 358 -11.01 5.02 8.92
N LEU A 359 -11.75 4.29 8.08
CA LEU A 359 -13.08 4.70 7.65
C LEU A 359 -14.04 4.87 8.83
N TYR A 360 -14.10 3.89 9.74
CA TYR A 360 -14.95 3.98 10.93
C TYR A 360 -14.51 5.08 11.89
N ALA A 361 -13.20 5.29 12.09
CA ALA A 361 -12.68 6.37 12.90
C ALA A 361 -13.06 7.75 12.31
N ARG A 362 -12.98 7.91 10.97
CA ARG A 362 -13.43 9.13 10.27
C ARG A 362 -14.92 9.39 10.49
N GLN A 363 -15.74 8.35 10.53
CA GLN A 363 -17.18 8.43 10.82
C GLN A 363 -17.48 8.71 12.31
N GLY A 364 -16.46 8.72 13.18
CA GLY A 364 -16.61 8.85 14.63
C GLY A 364 -17.01 7.54 15.32
N ASN A 365 -17.03 6.42 14.60
CA ASN A 365 -17.38 5.10 15.12
C ASN A 365 -16.15 4.36 15.65
N PHE A 366 -15.56 4.90 16.73
CA PHE A 366 -14.36 4.34 17.35
C PHE A 366 -14.59 2.96 17.98
N GLU A 367 -15.84 2.63 18.33
CA GLU A 367 -16.21 1.31 18.84
C GLU A 367 -15.97 0.19 17.81
N ARG A 368 -16.21 0.47 16.52
CA ARG A 368 -15.88 -0.46 15.43
C ARG A 368 -14.42 -0.34 14.97
N ALA A 369 -13.85 0.86 14.99
CA ALA A 369 -12.49 1.09 14.51
C ALA A 369 -11.43 0.41 15.40
N ASN A 370 -11.52 0.58 16.72
CA ASN A 370 -10.48 0.14 17.65
C ASN A 370 -10.23 -1.38 17.62
N PRO A 371 -11.26 -2.26 17.63
CA PRO A 371 -11.05 -3.70 17.49
C PRO A 371 -10.38 -4.07 16.16
N LEU A 372 -10.74 -3.42 15.05
CA LEU A 372 -10.12 -3.67 13.75
C LEU A 372 -8.64 -3.28 13.72
N TYR A 373 -8.27 -2.15 14.32
CA TYR A 373 -6.86 -1.78 14.46
C TYR A 373 -6.08 -2.81 15.29
N VAL A 374 -6.61 -3.25 16.43
CA VAL A 374 -5.99 -4.28 17.26
C VAL A 374 -5.83 -5.60 16.50
N GLN A 375 -6.84 -5.95 15.70
CA GLN A 375 -6.80 -7.14 14.86
C GLN A 375 -5.76 -7.03 13.75
N ALA A 376 -5.67 -5.86 13.11
CA ALA A 376 -4.67 -5.56 12.09
C ALA A 376 -3.25 -5.68 12.66
N VAL A 377 -2.99 -5.08 13.83
CA VAL A 377 -1.71 -5.19 14.56
C VAL A 377 -1.38 -6.67 14.85
N SER A 378 -2.32 -7.43 15.39
CA SER A 378 -2.10 -8.85 15.73
C SER A 378 -1.89 -9.73 14.51
N THR A 379 -2.46 -9.33 13.37
CA THR A 379 -2.28 -10.00 12.08
C THR A 379 -0.89 -9.68 11.51
N LEU A 380 -0.38 -8.46 11.69
CA LEU A 380 0.93 -8.07 11.16
C LEU A 380 2.10 -8.50 12.07
N LEU A 381 1.92 -8.55 13.39
CA LEU A 381 2.88 -9.07 14.36
C LEU A 381 2.35 -10.31 15.08
N PRO A 382 2.56 -11.51 14.52
CA PRO A 382 2.44 -12.72 15.32
C PRO A 382 3.47 -12.69 16.46
N PRO A 383 3.16 -13.28 17.63
CA PRO A 383 4.10 -13.33 18.74
C PRO A 383 5.39 -14.05 18.32
N ASP A 384 6.54 -13.52 18.75
CA ASP A 384 7.87 -14.09 18.49
C ASP A 384 7.93 -15.53 19.04
N THR A 385 7.71 -16.53 18.18
CA THR A 385 8.11 -17.90 18.48
C THR A 385 9.55 -18.08 18.01
N PRO A 386 10.41 -18.80 18.76
CA PRO A 386 11.83 -18.95 18.45
C PRO A 386 12.10 -19.56 17.06
N GLU A 387 11.12 -20.25 16.46
CA GLU A 387 11.19 -20.81 15.11
C GLU A 387 10.85 -19.81 13.97
N LYS A 388 10.26 -18.64 14.26
CA LYS A 388 9.77 -17.66 13.26
C LYS A 388 10.50 -16.31 13.27
N LYS A 389 11.65 -16.22 13.94
CA LYS A 389 12.49 -15.00 13.97
C LYS A 389 12.98 -14.56 12.58
N SER A 390 12.84 -15.42 11.56
CA SER A 390 13.28 -15.20 10.18
C SER A 390 12.20 -14.73 9.20
N VAL A 391 10.93 -14.55 9.61
CA VAL A 391 9.82 -14.44 8.63
C VAL A 391 9.35 -13.00 8.36
N VAL A 392 9.52 -12.04 9.29
CA VAL A 392 8.98 -10.68 9.12
C VAL A 392 10.10 -9.67 8.85
N SER A 393 10.04 -9.01 7.70
CA SER A 393 11.05 -8.00 7.31
C SER A 393 11.06 -6.81 8.27
N VAL A 394 12.20 -6.12 8.39
CA VAL A 394 12.26 -4.88 9.19
C VAL A 394 11.27 -3.82 8.65
N ALA A 395 11.12 -3.74 7.33
CA ALA A 395 10.17 -2.85 6.68
C ALA A 395 8.73 -3.08 7.15
N ASP A 396 8.31 -4.34 7.26
CA ASP A 396 6.96 -4.70 7.70
C ASP A 396 6.73 -4.35 9.18
N ARG A 397 7.73 -4.59 10.03
CA ARG A 397 7.69 -4.17 11.45
C ARG A 397 7.53 -2.66 11.56
N CYS A 398 8.33 -1.89 10.82
CA CYS A 398 8.22 -0.43 10.84
C CYS A 398 6.91 0.11 10.27
N GLN A 399 6.32 -0.56 9.29
CA GLN A 399 4.97 -0.23 8.81
C GLN A 399 3.93 -0.50 9.90
N GLU A 400 4.06 -1.59 10.63
CA GLU A 400 3.15 -1.96 11.71
C GLU A 400 3.28 -1.03 12.94
N HIS A 401 4.46 -0.47 13.23
CA HIS A 401 4.59 0.59 14.25
C HIS A 401 3.77 1.84 13.90
N GLN A 402 3.66 2.15 12.61
CA GLN A 402 2.81 3.27 12.17
C GLN A 402 1.34 3.00 12.49
N LEU A 403 0.88 1.77 12.29
CA LEU A 403 -0.46 1.33 12.66
C LEU A 403 -0.70 1.41 14.18
N ILE A 404 0.27 1.00 15.00
CA ILE A 404 0.17 1.12 16.46
C ILE A 404 0.03 2.60 16.88
N ASN A 405 0.74 3.51 16.23
CA ASN A 405 0.60 4.95 16.49
C ASN A 405 -0.79 5.48 16.13
N THR A 406 -1.37 5.01 15.02
CA THR A 406 -2.75 5.31 14.63
C THR A 406 -3.74 4.77 15.67
N LEU A 407 -3.58 3.52 16.12
CA LEU A 407 -4.40 2.92 17.17
C LEU A 407 -4.32 3.72 18.48
N SER A 408 -3.11 4.07 18.93
CA SER A 408 -2.89 4.88 20.13
C SER A 408 -3.66 6.20 20.04
N SER A 409 -3.64 6.85 18.89
CA SER A 409 -4.38 8.10 18.66
C SER A 409 -5.90 7.88 18.63
N SER A 410 -6.36 6.81 17.97
CA SER A 410 -7.77 6.43 17.85
C SER A 410 -8.41 6.18 19.21
N LEU A 411 -7.69 5.49 20.12
CA LEU A 411 -8.17 5.17 21.47
C LEU A 411 -8.55 6.39 22.30
N LEU A 412 -8.01 7.57 22.01
CA LEU A 412 -8.28 8.80 22.76
C LEU A 412 -9.63 9.45 22.45
N ASN A 413 -10.49 8.76 21.70
CA ASN A 413 -11.84 9.21 21.42
C ASN A 413 -12.87 8.26 22.08
N PRO A 414 -13.46 8.61 23.23
CA PRO A 414 -13.19 9.81 24.06
C PRO A 414 -11.93 9.69 24.94
N PRO A 415 -11.34 10.80 25.42
CA PRO A 415 -10.09 10.79 26.18
C PRO A 415 -10.35 10.49 27.67
N THR A 416 -10.72 9.25 27.96
CA THR A 416 -10.90 8.76 29.34
C THR A 416 -9.56 8.35 29.95
N SER A 417 -9.45 8.32 31.28
CA SER A 417 -8.24 7.85 31.98
C SER A 417 -7.84 6.43 31.55
N LYS A 418 -8.81 5.54 31.36
CA LYS A 418 -8.59 4.19 30.81
C LYS A 418 -7.99 4.24 29.41
N ASN A 419 -8.53 5.09 28.53
CA ASN A 419 -8.08 5.22 27.15
C ASN A 419 -6.70 5.87 27.03
N ILE A 420 -6.41 6.87 27.88
CA ILE A 420 -5.07 7.47 27.99
C ILE A 420 -4.06 6.40 28.41
N THR A 421 -4.38 5.59 29.42
CA THR A 421 -3.51 4.49 29.87
C THR A 421 -3.27 3.45 28.77
N ALA A 422 -4.32 3.03 28.06
CA ALA A 422 -4.20 2.11 26.94
C ALA A 422 -3.38 2.70 25.79
N SER A 423 -3.64 3.96 25.42
CA SER A 423 -2.91 4.69 24.38
C SER A 423 -1.42 4.82 24.71
N LYS A 424 -1.09 5.10 25.97
CA LYS A 424 0.28 5.14 26.49
C LYS A 424 0.99 3.79 26.37
N ALA A 425 0.31 2.70 26.72
CA ALA A 425 0.86 1.35 26.55
C ALA A 425 1.18 1.04 25.07
N TRP A 426 0.29 1.40 24.14
CA TRP A 426 0.53 1.24 22.70
C TRP A 426 1.65 2.13 22.18
N SER A 427 1.71 3.41 22.57
CA SER A 427 2.80 4.31 22.20
C SER A 427 4.17 3.82 22.72
N LEU A 428 4.24 3.33 23.96
CA LEU A 428 5.46 2.73 24.52
C LEU A 428 5.88 1.48 23.73
N ARG A 429 4.91 0.62 23.36
CA ARG A 429 5.21 -0.56 22.52
C ARG A 429 5.73 -0.16 21.15
N SER A 430 5.12 0.84 20.50
CA SER A 430 5.57 1.39 19.22
C SER A 430 7.03 1.88 19.29
N LEU A 431 7.39 2.61 20.35
CA LEU A 431 8.78 3.04 20.58
C LEU A 431 9.74 1.87 20.70
N GLN A 432 9.43 0.90 21.57
CA GLN A 432 10.30 -0.26 21.81
C GLN A 432 10.56 -1.05 20.53
N LEU A 433 9.52 -1.25 19.72
CA LEU A 433 9.67 -1.99 18.48
C LEU A 433 10.41 -1.17 17.41
N ALA A 434 10.16 0.14 17.33
CA ALA A 434 10.87 1.02 16.40
C ALA A 434 12.36 1.13 16.71
N ASP A 435 12.74 1.19 17.99
CA ASP A 435 14.15 1.20 18.40
C ASP A 435 14.84 -0.12 18.04
N ARG A 436 14.22 -1.28 18.34
CA ARG A 436 14.77 -2.59 17.94
C ARG A 436 14.96 -2.70 16.42
N ALA A 437 13.97 -2.28 15.65
CA ALA A 437 14.04 -2.31 14.19
C ALA A 437 15.18 -1.42 13.64
N LEU A 438 15.41 -0.25 14.25
CA LEU A 438 16.51 0.64 13.88
C LEU A 438 17.89 0.08 14.26
N GLU A 439 17.98 -0.62 15.39
CA GLU A 439 19.21 -1.32 15.81
C GLU A 439 19.55 -2.46 14.83
N GLU A 440 18.56 -3.25 14.43
CA GLU A 440 18.73 -4.32 13.45
C GLU A 440 19.17 -3.78 12.09
N GLU A 441 18.51 -2.75 11.55
CA GLU A 441 18.92 -2.10 10.28
C GLU A 441 20.31 -1.46 10.35
N ALA A 442 20.72 -0.96 11.52
CA ALA A 442 22.07 -0.44 11.70
C ALA A 442 23.15 -1.54 11.67
N SER A 443 22.78 -2.77 12.03
CA SER A 443 23.67 -3.94 12.00
C SER A 443 23.77 -4.58 10.61
N GLU A 444 22.80 -4.31 9.71
CA GLU A 444 22.81 -4.85 8.36
C GLU A 444 23.77 -4.10 7.43
N THR A 445 24.73 -4.82 6.86
CA THR A 445 25.69 -4.29 5.86
C THR A 445 25.05 -3.78 4.57
N LYS A 446 23.77 -4.10 4.33
CA LYS A 446 22.96 -3.66 3.18
C LYS A 446 21.65 -2.97 3.60
N GLY A 447 21.63 -2.33 4.76
CA GLY A 447 20.43 -1.62 5.25
C GLY A 447 19.86 -0.64 4.22
N SER A 448 18.54 -0.65 4.08
CA SER A 448 17.85 0.21 3.11
C SER A 448 17.55 1.56 3.75
N GLY A 449 18.14 2.64 3.22
CA GLY A 449 17.87 4.00 3.71
C GLY A 449 16.37 4.36 3.73
N ALA A 450 15.58 3.75 2.83
CA ALA A 450 14.13 3.90 2.84
C ALA A 450 13.47 3.25 4.06
N VAL A 451 13.87 2.03 4.43
CA VAL A 451 13.34 1.32 5.61
C VAL A 451 13.69 2.07 6.88
N LYS A 452 14.96 2.47 7.03
CA LYS A 452 15.41 3.32 8.13
C LYS A 452 14.55 4.58 8.27
N SER A 453 14.25 5.28 7.17
CA SER A 453 13.42 6.49 7.22
C SER A 453 11.98 6.25 7.69
N ILE A 454 11.40 5.08 7.38
CA ILE A 454 10.06 4.67 7.82
C ILE A 454 10.07 4.40 9.32
N CYS A 455 11.07 3.66 9.80
CA CYS A 455 11.26 3.34 11.21
C CYS A 455 11.53 4.59 12.05
N GLU A 456 12.42 5.49 11.58
CA GLU A 456 12.72 6.77 12.24
C GLU A 456 11.46 7.62 12.36
N ARG A 457 10.64 7.71 11.30
CA ARG A 457 9.37 8.43 11.35
C ARG A 457 8.42 7.82 12.38
N ALA A 458 8.28 6.49 12.41
CA ALA A 458 7.43 5.82 13.38
C ALA A 458 7.87 6.11 14.82
N ARG A 459 9.19 6.10 15.10
CA ARG A 459 9.75 6.48 16.39
C ARG A 459 9.43 7.92 16.76
N ILE A 460 9.69 8.87 15.86
CA ILE A 460 9.46 10.31 16.11
C ILE A 460 7.99 10.56 16.49
N VAL A 461 7.06 9.94 15.76
CA VAL A 461 5.62 10.05 16.03
C VAL A 461 5.27 9.43 17.37
N ALA A 462 5.82 8.26 17.71
CA ALA A 462 5.57 7.62 18.99
C ALA A 462 6.11 8.46 20.18
N GLU A 463 7.27 9.10 20.03
CA GLU A 463 7.83 10.02 21.05
C GLU A 463 6.94 11.26 21.22
N PHE A 464 6.45 11.82 20.11
CA PHE A 464 5.52 12.94 20.14
C PHE A 464 4.22 12.56 20.87
N ASN A 465 3.65 11.40 20.52
CA ASN A 465 2.42 10.87 21.13
C ASN A 465 2.60 10.63 22.62
N MET A 466 3.74 10.08 23.05
CA MET A 466 4.08 9.96 24.47
C MET A 466 4.15 11.31 25.18
N GLY A 467 4.77 12.32 24.54
CA GLY A 467 4.81 13.68 25.08
C GLY A 467 3.41 14.28 25.26
N ALA A 468 2.53 14.10 24.28
CA ALA A 468 1.14 14.56 24.35
C ALA A 468 0.33 13.82 25.43
N LEU A 469 0.51 12.51 25.58
CA LEU A 469 -0.17 11.72 26.61
C LEU A 469 0.26 12.14 28.02
N LEU A 470 1.56 12.39 28.24
CA LEU A 470 2.07 12.89 29.52
C LEU A 470 1.58 14.32 29.81
N GLU A 471 1.42 15.15 28.78
CA GLU A 471 0.77 16.46 28.92
C GLU A 471 -0.68 16.32 29.39
N MET A 472 -1.45 15.37 28.83
CA MET A 472 -2.82 15.07 29.27
C MET A 472 -2.89 14.57 30.71
N GLU A 473 -1.89 13.80 31.15
CA GLU A 473 -1.71 13.35 32.54
C GLU A 473 -1.17 14.44 33.48
N LYS A 474 -0.87 15.64 32.97
CA LYS A 474 -0.23 16.77 33.69
C LYS A 474 1.19 16.48 34.19
N ASP A 475 1.86 15.45 33.66
CA ASP A 475 3.30 15.23 33.85
C ASP A 475 4.09 16.10 32.87
N VAL A 476 4.15 17.40 33.17
CA VAL A 476 4.86 18.40 32.35
C VAL A 476 6.35 18.07 32.19
N PRO A 477 7.12 17.66 33.22
CA PRO A 477 8.51 17.26 33.06
C PRO A 477 8.68 16.09 32.10
N GLY A 478 7.85 15.04 32.22
CA GLY A 478 7.85 13.90 31.33
C GLY A 478 7.49 14.28 29.89
N ALA A 479 6.46 15.11 29.71
CA ALA A 479 6.04 15.61 28.41
C ALA A 479 7.17 16.37 27.69
N ILE A 480 7.87 17.26 28.39
CA ILE A 480 9.01 18.01 27.85
C ILE A 480 10.14 17.07 27.43
N LYS A 481 10.42 16.02 28.22
CA LYS A 481 11.48 15.05 27.91
C LYS A 481 11.22 14.38 26.55
N TYR A 482 10.06 13.76 26.37
CA TYR A 482 9.71 13.07 25.13
C TYR A 482 9.58 14.02 23.94
N MET A 483 9.02 15.21 24.15
CA MET A 483 8.87 16.20 23.08
C MET A 483 10.23 16.73 22.59
N LYS A 484 11.23 16.87 23.48
CA LYS A 484 12.61 17.19 23.09
C LYS A 484 13.25 16.07 22.26
N GLN A 485 13.05 14.82 22.65
CA GLN A 485 13.56 13.66 21.91
C GLN A 485 12.96 13.61 20.51
N SER A 486 11.63 13.72 20.40
CA SER A 486 10.91 13.76 19.12
C SER A 486 11.46 14.85 18.19
N VAL A 487 11.63 16.09 18.68
CA VAL A 487 12.18 17.19 17.87
C VAL A 487 13.64 16.95 17.47
N ALA A 488 14.46 16.38 18.37
CA ALA A 488 15.86 16.08 18.06
C ALA A 488 15.96 15.02 16.96
N HIS A 489 15.21 13.92 17.07
CA HIS A 489 15.15 12.89 16.04
C HIS A 489 14.53 13.40 14.74
N ALA A 490 13.49 14.23 14.79
CA ALA A 490 12.88 14.85 13.62
C ALA A 490 13.87 15.74 12.85
N LYS A 491 14.71 16.50 13.56
CA LYS A 491 15.78 17.30 12.94
C LYS A 491 16.83 16.42 12.27
N ALA A 492 17.27 15.35 12.97
CA ALA A 492 18.26 14.42 12.44
C ALA A 492 17.77 13.69 11.18
N ALA A 493 16.48 13.32 11.15
CA ALA A 493 15.84 12.62 10.03
C ALA A 493 15.34 13.56 8.90
N GLY A 494 15.45 14.88 9.06
CA GLY A 494 14.89 15.84 8.10
C GLY A 494 13.36 15.88 8.04
N PHE A 495 12.67 15.35 9.06
CA PHE A 495 11.20 15.29 9.13
C PHE A 495 10.62 16.64 9.61
N ARG A 496 10.47 17.58 8.66
CA ARG A 496 10.07 18.98 8.92
C ARG A 496 8.78 19.11 9.74
N GLU A 497 7.81 18.24 9.49
CA GLU A 497 6.52 18.27 10.20
C GLU A 497 6.68 17.92 11.69
N GLY A 498 7.47 16.89 12.01
CA GLY A 498 7.78 16.54 13.40
C GLY A 498 8.52 17.67 14.13
N VAL A 499 9.40 18.40 13.44
CA VAL A 499 10.07 19.58 14.02
C VAL A 499 9.07 20.70 14.32
N ARG A 500 8.14 20.97 13.39
CA ARG A 500 7.14 22.02 13.50
C ARG A 500 6.18 21.75 14.66
N GLU A 501 5.56 20.59 14.67
CA GLU A 501 4.57 20.20 15.69
C GLU A 501 5.23 20.02 17.06
N GLY A 502 6.37 19.31 17.14
CA GLY A 502 7.11 19.11 18.38
C GLY A 502 7.65 20.42 18.97
N GLY A 503 8.11 21.34 18.11
CA GLY A 503 8.55 22.68 18.52
C GLY A 503 7.42 23.52 19.13
N GLY A 504 6.25 23.55 18.47
CA GLY A 504 5.07 24.24 19.00
C GLY A 504 4.58 23.65 20.32
N ALA A 505 4.64 22.32 20.48
CA ALA A 505 4.30 21.67 21.74
C ALA A 505 5.29 22.00 22.86
N LEU A 506 6.59 22.06 22.58
CA LEU A 506 7.60 22.48 23.57
C LEU A 506 7.39 23.91 24.06
N GLU A 507 7.05 24.83 23.15
CA GLU A 507 6.75 26.22 23.49
C GLU A 507 5.57 26.29 24.46
N ARG A 508 4.47 25.58 24.15
CA ARG A 508 3.29 25.47 25.01
C ARG A 508 3.62 24.90 26.40
N LEU A 509 4.35 23.78 26.46
CA LEU A 509 4.73 23.14 27.72
C LEU A 509 5.66 24.04 28.57
N SER A 510 6.49 24.86 27.92
CA SER A 510 7.37 25.80 28.63
C SER A 510 6.59 26.90 29.35
N LEU A 511 5.44 27.32 28.80
CA LEU A 511 4.54 28.27 29.42
C LEU A 511 3.83 27.64 30.63
N MET A 512 3.35 26.40 30.48
CA MET A 512 2.71 25.64 31.58
C MET A 512 3.65 25.38 32.75
N LYS A 513 4.96 25.21 32.51
CA LYS A 513 5.94 25.04 33.59
C LYS A 513 6.18 26.31 34.40
N ARG A 514 5.91 27.49 33.82
CA ARG A 514 6.14 28.80 34.45
C ARG A 514 4.93 29.32 35.21
N SER A 515 3.72 28.87 34.85
CA SER A 515 2.48 29.09 35.61
C SER A 515 2.38 28.16 36.81
#